data_AF-A0A7X7NHG4-F1
#
_entry.id   AF-A0A7X7NHG4-F1
#
_cell.length_a   1.000
_cell.length_b   1.000
_cell.length_c   1.000
_cell.angle_alpha   90.00
_cell.angle_beta   90.00
_cell.angle_gamma   90.00
#
_symmetry.space_group_name_H-M   'P 1'
#
loop_
_entity.id
_entity.type
_entity.pdbx_description
1 polymer ?
#
loop_
_entity_poly.entity_id
_entity_poly.type
_entity_poly.pdbx_seq_one_letter_code
_entity_poly.pdbx_strand_id
1 'polypeptide(L)'
;MAEIGSYKNVFDDPAEYNKLHDFILGAIQEFSDYRKGNLTYGEIMFVMECILDNLRGGSEKDARAARIKGLNEAPTFTTLLSITSRLVETMLKKGMISSSEEAFILHGDE
;
A
#
# COMPACT_ATOMS: atom_id res chain seq x y z
N MET A 1 -12.02 -25.22 11.53
CA MET A 1 -11.80 -23.78 11.76
C MET A 1 -10.57 -23.44 10.96
N ALA A 2 -10.68 -22.67 9.89
CA ALA A 2 -9.48 -22.18 9.20
C ALA A 2 -8.82 -21.21 10.17
N GLU A 3 -7.58 -21.48 10.56
CA GLU A 3 -6.77 -20.47 11.23
C GLU A 3 -6.85 -19.21 10.37
N ILE A 4 -7.11 -18.06 10.99
CA ILE A 4 -6.92 -16.76 10.35
C ILE A 4 -5.48 -16.80 9.86
N GLY A 5 -5.29 -17.09 8.57
CA GLY A 5 -3.98 -17.24 7.96
C GLY A 5 -3.26 -15.95 8.27
N SER A 6 -2.28 -16.04 9.16
CA SER A 6 -1.52 -14.91 9.69
C SER A 6 -1.14 -14.03 8.51
N TYR A 7 -1.76 -12.85 8.40
CA TYR A 7 -1.33 -11.83 7.46
C TYR A 7 0.10 -11.47 7.86
N LYS A 8 1.07 -12.10 7.21
CA LYS A 8 2.49 -11.87 7.47
C LYS A 8 2.86 -10.58 6.80
N ASN A 9 3.58 -9.73 7.53
CA ASN A 9 4.14 -8.53 6.95
C ASN A 9 5.15 -8.94 5.87
N VAL A 10 5.04 -8.34 4.67
CA VAL A 10 5.97 -8.59 3.55
C VAL A 10 7.41 -8.27 3.95
N PHE A 11 7.60 -7.32 4.86
CA PHE A 11 8.93 -6.94 5.36
C PHE A 11 9.54 -7.96 6.35
N ASP A 12 8.74 -8.88 6.88
CA ASP A 12 9.21 -9.92 7.82
C ASP A 12 9.68 -11.19 7.10
N ASP A 13 9.33 -11.36 5.82
CA ASP A 13 9.73 -12.50 5.00
C ASP A 13 10.67 -12.03 3.87
N PRO A 14 11.99 -12.36 3.93
CA PRO A 14 12.93 -11.96 2.91
C PRO A 14 12.56 -12.40 1.49
N ALA A 15 11.88 -13.55 1.34
CA ALA A 15 11.47 -14.04 0.03
C ALA A 15 10.33 -13.20 -0.56
N GLU A 16 9.33 -12.83 0.26
CA GLU A 16 8.24 -11.96 -0.17
C GLU A 16 8.72 -10.53 -0.41
N TYR A 17 9.62 -10.01 0.45
CA TYR A 17 10.26 -8.73 0.23
C TYR A 17 11.03 -8.68 -1.09
N ASN A 18 11.84 -9.70 -1.39
CA ASN A 18 12.61 -9.75 -2.64
C ASN A 18 11.70 -9.79 -3.86
N LYS A 19 10.57 -10.50 -3.81
CA LYS A 19 9.58 -10.48 -4.91
C LYS A 19 9.02 -9.07 -5.15
N LEU A 20 8.66 -8.35 -4.09
CA LEU A 20 8.16 -6.98 -4.19
C LEU A 20 9.24 -6.04 -4.74
N HIS A 21 10.46 -6.16 -4.23
CA HIS A 21 11.62 -5.39 -4.67
C HIS A 21 11.92 -5.60 -6.16
N ASP A 22 11.96 -6.87 -6.61
CA ASP A 22 12.25 -7.21 -8.00
C ASP A 22 11.14 -6.76 -8.95
N PHE A 23 9.88 -6.82 -8.51
CA PHE A 23 8.74 -6.28 -9.26
C PHE A 23 8.87 -4.77 -9.47
N ILE A 24 9.22 -4.02 -8.42
CA ILE A 24 9.43 -2.57 -8.50
C ILE A 24 10.58 -2.23 -9.45
N LEU A 25 11.73 -2.89 -9.28
CA LEU A 25 12.89 -2.64 -10.15
C LEU A 25 12.62 -3.01 -11.60
N GLY A 26 11.92 -4.12 -11.85
CA GLY A 26 11.51 -4.55 -13.18
C GLY A 26 10.65 -3.50 -13.88
N ALA A 27 9.65 -2.96 -13.19
CA ALA A 27 8.77 -1.92 -13.73
C ALA A 27 9.52 -0.61 -14.02
N ILE A 28 10.46 -0.20 -13.14
CA ILE A 28 11.32 0.96 -13.38
C ILE A 28 12.22 0.72 -14.60
N GLN A 29 12.78 -0.48 -14.73
CA GLN A 29 13.64 -0.83 -15.87
C GLN A 29 12.85 -0.85 -17.18
N GLU A 30 11.66 -1.44 -17.23
CA GLU A 30 10.80 -1.43 -18.41
C GLU A 30 10.45 0.00 -18.85
N PHE A 31 10.15 0.87 -17.88
CA PHE A 31 9.88 2.28 -18.15
C PHE A 31 11.13 3.02 -18.66
N SER A 32 12.30 2.75 -18.07
CA SER A 32 13.60 3.27 -18.52
C SER A 32 13.92 2.85 -19.96
N ASP A 33 13.68 1.58 -20.29
CA ASP A 33 13.91 1.01 -21.62
C ASP A 33 12.97 1.63 -22.66
N TYR A 34 11.70 1.82 -22.31
CA TYR A 34 10.73 2.53 -23.14
C TYR A 34 11.17 3.96 -23.43
N ARG A 35 11.63 4.68 -22.39
CA ARG A 35 12.06 6.09 -22.47
C ARG A 35 13.44 6.26 -23.11
N LYS A 36 14.20 5.16 -23.28
CA LYS A 36 15.53 5.10 -23.89
C LYS A 36 16.53 6.09 -23.26
N GLY A 37 16.52 6.22 -21.94
CA GLY A 37 17.47 7.08 -21.24
C GLY A 37 17.28 7.08 -19.73
N ASN A 38 18.17 7.79 -19.02
CA ASN A 38 18.14 7.85 -17.56
C ASN A 38 16.85 8.48 -17.04
N LEU A 39 16.24 7.84 -16.05
CA LEU A 39 15.05 8.34 -15.39
C LEU A 39 15.40 9.44 -14.39
N THR A 40 14.55 10.45 -14.35
CA THR A 40 14.53 11.44 -13.28
C THR A 40 13.84 10.89 -12.04
N TYR A 41 14.07 11.49 -10.87
CA TYR A 41 13.33 11.15 -9.67
C TYR A 41 11.82 11.27 -9.84
N GLY A 42 11.34 12.28 -10.57
CA GLY A 42 9.91 12.45 -10.83
C GLY A 42 9.31 11.30 -11.65
N GLU A 43 10.03 10.81 -12.65
CA GLU A 43 9.59 9.65 -13.45
C GLU A 43 9.59 8.35 -12.63
N ILE A 44 10.58 8.16 -11.75
CA ILE A 44 10.60 7.02 -10.83
C ILE A 44 9.39 7.08 -9.88
N MET A 45 9.10 8.26 -9.32
CA MET A 45 7.92 8.45 -8.46
C MET A 45 6.61 8.17 -9.21
N PHE A 46 6.50 8.58 -10.48
CA PHE A 46 5.34 8.27 -11.31
C PHE A 46 5.16 6.76 -11.54
N VAL A 47 6.24 6.02 -11.80
CA VAL A 47 6.17 4.56 -11.95
C VAL A 47 5.75 3.90 -10.63
N MET A 48 6.26 4.38 -9.50
CA MET A 48 5.86 3.90 -8.17
C MET A 48 4.38 4.15 -7.89
N GLU A 49 3.85 5.31 -8.27
CA GLU A 49 2.42 5.63 -8.15
C GLU A 49 1.56 4.69 -9.00
N CYS A 50 1.96 4.44 -10.26
CA CYS A 50 1.28 3.48 -11.14
C CYS A 50 1.26 2.05 -10.56
N ILE A 51 2.36 1.63 -9.93
CA ILE A 51 2.46 0.34 -9.24
C ILE A 51 1.46 0.29 -8.08
N LEU A 52 1.44 1.32 -7.23
CA LEU A 52 0.53 1.41 -6.09
C LEU A 52 -0.93 1.39 -6.52
N ASP A 53 -1.29 2.11 -7.57
CA ASP A 53 -2.65 2.12 -8.13
C ASP A 53 -3.06 0.74 -8.66
N ASN A 54 -2.15 0.03 -9.34
CA ASN A 54 -2.39 -1.32 -9.79
C ASN A 54 -2.57 -2.32 -8.64
N LEU A 55 -1.72 -2.24 -7.61
CA LEU A 55 -1.84 -3.08 -6.40
C LEU A 55 -3.13 -2.79 -5.63
N ARG A 56 -3.52 -1.51 -5.53
CA ARG A 56 -4.79 -1.08 -4.96
C ARG A 56 -5.97 -1.67 -5.73
N GLY A 57 -5.97 -1.52 -7.05
CA GLY A 57 -7.02 -2.05 -7.93
C GLY A 57 -7.10 -3.57 -7.90
N GLY A 58 -5.96 -4.26 -7.86
CA GLY A 58 -5.88 -5.72 -7.67
C GLY A 58 -6.45 -6.16 -6.34
N SER A 59 -6.02 -5.53 -5.25
CA SER A 59 -6.52 -5.82 -3.89
C SER A 59 -8.02 -5.63 -3.76
N GLU A 60 -8.59 -4.60 -4.40
CA GLU A 60 -10.04 -4.37 -4.41
C GLU A 60 -10.80 -5.44 -5.21
N LYS A 61 -10.23 -5.91 -6.34
CA LYS A 61 -10.83 -7.00 -7.14
C LYS A 61 -10.76 -8.33 -6.40
N ASP A 62 -9.61 -8.63 -5.81
CA ASP A 62 -9.38 -9.89 -5.08
C ASP A 62 -10.21 -9.95 -3.80
N ALA A 63 -10.36 -8.84 -3.08
CA ALA A 63 -11.25 -8.78 -1.92
C ALA A 63 -12.73 -8.98 -2.30
N ARG A 64 -13.16 -8.49 -3.46
CA ARG A 64 -14.52 -8.76 -3.99
C ARG A 64 -14.71 -10.21 -4.44
N ALA A 65 -13.67 -10.83 -4.99
CA ALA A 65 -13.71 -12.22 -5.46
C ALA A 65 -13.58 -13.23 -4.33
N ALA A 66 -12.80 -12.91 -3.30
CA ALA A 66 -12.53 -13.78 -2.17
C ALA A 66 -13.61 -13.62 -1.10
N ARG A 67 -14.63 -14.50 -1.12
CA ARG A 67 -15.41 -14.81 0.10
C ARG A 67 -14.53 -15.61 1.07
N ILE A 68 -13.61 -14.93 1.74
CA ILE A 68 -12.73 -15.55 2.74
C ILE A 68 -13.58 -15.94 3.96
N LYS A 69 -13.64 -17.22 4.31
CA LYS A 69 -14.39 -17.69 5.49
C LYS A 69 -13.72 -17.17 6.77
N GLY A 70 -14.40 -16.28 7.50
CA GLY A 70 -14.00 -15.82 8.84
C GLY A 70 -13.84 -14.31 8.98
N LEU A 71 -13.63 -13.60 7.87
CA LEU A 71 -13.90 -12.17 7.75
C LEU A 71 -15.04 -12.03 6.75
N ASN A 72 -16.14 -11.37 7.13
CA ASN A 72 -17.26 -11.17 6.21
C ASN A 72 -16.82 -10.44 4.92
N GLU A 73 -15.68 -9.72 4.94
CA GLU A 73 -15.02 -9.12 3.78
C GLU A 73 -13.50 -9.12 4.01
N ALA A 74 -12.69 -9.52 3.03
CA ALA A 74 -11.24 -9.28 3.09
C ALA A 74 -11.00 -7.77 3.14
N PRO A 75 -10.12 -7.24 4.01
CA PRO A 75 -9.94 -5.81 4.15
C PRO A 75 -9.38 -5.26 2.84
N THR A 76 -10.17 -4.44 2.15
CA THR A 76 -9.70 -3.73 0.96
C THR A 76 -8.70 -2.66 1.37
N PHE A 77 -7.86 -2.21 0.43
CA PHE A 77 -6.98 -1.06 0.66
C PHE A 77 -7.78 0.17 1.13
N THR A 78 -8.95 0.40 0.54
CA THR A 78 -9.87 1.47 0.95
C THR A 78 -10.40 1.27 2.38
N THR A 79 -10.66 0.03 2.80
CA THR A 79 -11.05 -0.30 4.18
C THR A 79 -9.90 -0.02 5.15
N LEU A 80 -8.67 -0.40 4.80
CA LEU A 80 -7.48 -0.12 5.61
C LEU A 80 -7.24 1.38 5.74
N LEU A 81 -7.27 2.12 4.64
CA LEU A 81 -7.14 3.58 4.64
C LEU A 81 -8.22 4.23 5.53
N SER A 82 -9.47 3.79 5.40
CA SER A 82 -10.58 4.30 6.22
C SER A 82 -10.42 3.97 7.71
N ILE A 83 -9.81 2.83 8.05
CA ILE A 83 -9.49 2.47 9.45
C ILE A 83 -8.36 3.36 9.96
N THR A 84 -7.30 3.55 9.17
CA THR A 84 -6.18 4.43 9.50
C THR A 84 -6.64 5.87 9.70
N SER A 85 -7.45 6.43 8.79
CA SER A 85 -8.01 7.78 8.95
C SER A 85 -8.84 7.92 10.23
N ARG A 86 -9.68 6.94 10.56
CA ARG A 86 -10.45 6.95 11.81
C ARG A 86 -9.58 6.85 13.06
N LEU A 87 -8.50 6.06 12.99
CA LEU A 87 -7.53 5.95 14.08
C LEU A 87 -6.82 7.29 14.31
N VAL A 88 -6.30 7.90 13.24
CA VAL A 88 -5.63 9.21 13.28
C VAL A 88 -6.58 10.29 13.81
N GLU A 89 -7.81 10.35 13.31
CA GLU A 89 -8.84 11.28 13.79
C GLU A 89 -9.12 11.09 15.28
N THR A 90 -9.15 9.84 15.76
CA THR A 90 -9.34 9.52 17.18
C THR A 90 -8.15 9.97 18.02
N MET A 91 -6.92 9.77 17.53
CA MET A 91 -5.69 10.21 18.20
C MET A 91 -5.63 11.74 18.29
N LEU A 92 -6.02 12.44 17.23
CA LEU A 92 -6.13 13.91 17.23
C LEU A 92 -7.16 14.39 18.25
N LYS A 93 -8.38 13.82 18.24
CA LYS A 93 -9.44 14.19 19.19
C LYS A 93 -9.06 13.92 20.65
N LYS A 94 -8.21 12.92 20.89
CA LYS A 94 -7.66 12.60 22.22
C LYS A 94 -6.44 13.44 22.59
N GLY A 95 -5.98 14.33 21.70
CA GLY A 95 -4.80 15.17 21.90
C GLY A 95 -3.49 14.38 21.95
N MET A 96 -3.47 13.17 21.38
CA MET A 96 -2.27 12.32 21.33
C MET A 96 -1.33 12.71 20.18
N ILE A 97 -1.88 13.35 19.14
CA ILE A 97 -1.14 13.94 18.02
C ILE A 97 -1.70 15.33 17.72
N SER A 98 -0.88 16.16 17.10
CA SER A 98 -1.19 17.49 16.57
C SER A 98 -1.78 17.41 15.17
N SER A 99 -2.41 18.50 14.71
CA SER A 99 -2.93 18.60 13.33
C SER A 99 -1.83 18.55 12.27
N SER A 100 -0.60 18.98 12.60
CA SER A 100 0.56 18.80 11.72
C SER A 100 0.96 17.33 11.60
N GLU A 101 0.91 16.57 12.69
CA GLU A 101 1.20 15.13 12.66
C GLU A 101 0.10 14.35 11.92
N GLU A 102 -1.17 14.74 12.06
CA GLU A 102 -2.26 14.20 11.24
C GLU A 102 -2.02 14.44 9.74
N ALA A 103 -1.71 15.67 9.35
CA ALA A 103 -1.47 16.04 7.95
C ALA A 103 -0.30 15.25 7.36
N PHE A 104 0.78 15.11 8.12
CA PHE A 104 1.92 14.28 7.73
C PHE A 104 1.52 12.80 7.56
N ILE A 105 0.76 12.23 8.49
CA ILE A 105 0.37 10.81 8.46
C ILE A 105 -0.61 10.50 7.31
N LEU A 106 -1.55 11.41 7.01
CA LEU A 106 -2.62 11.17 6.02
C LEU A 106 -2.29 11.68 4.62
N HIS A 107 -1.48 12.72 4.51
CA HIS A 107 -1.23 13.44 3.27
C HIS A 107 0.25 13.52 2.91
N GLY A 108 1.15 13.20 3.84
CA GLY A 108 2.60 13.30 3.60
C GLY A 108 3.10 14.74 3.46
N ASP A 109 2.31 15.73 3.88
CA ASP A 109 2.69 17.14 3.87
C ASP A 109 3.69 17.43 5.02
N GLU A 110 4.81 18.08 4.69
CA GLU A 110 5.80 18.64 5.65
C GLU A 110 5.30 19.95 6.30
#